data_AF-A0A9C9K2P2-F1
#
_entry.id   AF-A0A9C9K2P2-F1
#
_cell.length_a   1.000
_cell.length_b   1.000
_cell.length_c   1.000
_cell.angle_alpha   90.00
_cell.angle_beta   90.00
_cell.angle_gamma   90.00
#
_symmetry.space_group_name_H-M   'P 1'
#
loop_
_entity.id
_entity.type
_entity.pdbx_description
1 polymer ?
#
loop_
_entity_poly.entity_id
_entity_poly.type
_entity_poly.pdbx_seq_one_letter_code
_entity_poly.pdbx_strand_id
1 'polypeptide(L)'
;MSADFAVGVDGCRGGWLAAIFSGRRWLRSEIFPDIAGLWKACGQAHLILIDIPIGLPGEACTERRCDLIARRLVGSKRAASIFRVPSRGAVYASSYIEALRINREATGHGFSVQTWNIVPKIRQVDRLLARSRKARATIWETHPEVCFRAIAGFELKHPKRTPQGQSERLAILGRVLKDAKRIIAGSRAELAARAYGLD
;
A
#
# COMPACT_ATOMS: atom_id res chain seq x y z
N MET A 1 -0.78 -9.27 25.52
CA MET A 1 -0.21 -10.24 24.56
C MET A 1 -0.46 -9.70 23.17
N SER A 2 0.60 -9.42 22.41
CA SER A 2 0.45 -9.03 21.00
C SER A 2 -0.16 -10.20 20.24
N ALA A 3 -1.14 -9.96 19.38
CA ALA A 3 -1.65 -11.04 18.56
C ALA A 3 -0.57 -11.45 17.54
N ASP A 4 -0.34 -12.76 17.41
CA ASP A 4 0.72 -13.32 16.55
C ASP A 4 0.27 -13.40 15.09
N PHE A 5 -0.22 -12.26 14.58
CA PHE A 5 -0.60 -12.13 13.18
C PHE A 5 -0.18 -10.78 12.61
N ALA A 6 0.19 -10.81 11.33
CA ALA A 6 0.53 -9.65 10.51
C ALA A 6 -0.50 -9.47 9.40
N VAL A 7 -0.62 -8.25 8.89
CA VAL A 7 -1.59 -7.92 7.85
C VAL A 7 -0.90 -7.13 6.73
N GLY A 8 -1.04 -7.60 5.49
CA GLY A 8 -0.72 -6.83 4.29
C GLY A 8 -1.98 -6.12 3.78
N VAL A 9 -1.90 -4.85 3.43
CA VAL A 9 -3.06 -4.01 3.08
C VAL A 9 -2.82 -3.23 1.80
N ASP A 10 -3.81 -3.24 0.90
CA ASP A 10 -3.83 -2.44 -0.32
C ASP A 10 -5.21 -1.81 -0.55
N GLY A 11 -5.24 -0.68 -1.27
CA GLY A 11 -6.46 0.00 -1.64
C GLY A 11 -7.14 -0.63 -2.85
N CYS A 12 -8.45 -0.90 -2.76
CA CYS A 12 -9.26 -1.34 -3.88
C CYS A 12 -10.54 -0.49 -4.02
N ARG A 13 -11.32 -0.74 -5.08
CA ARG A 13 -12.61 -0.05 -5.34
C ARG A 13 -13.61 -0.23 -4.19
N GLY A 14 -13.58 -1.40 -3.52
CA GLY A 14 -14.45 -1.72 -2.39
C GLY A 14 -13.97 -1.21 -1.03
N GLY A 15 -12.82 -0.53 -0.96
CA GLY A 15 -12.21 -0.11 0.30
C GLY A 15 -10.77 -0.62 0.44
N TRP A 16 -10.46 -1.32 1.52
CA TRP A 16 -9.14 -1.83 1.86
C TRP A 16 -9.13 -3.34 1.84
N LEU A 17 -8.36 -3.93 0.93
CA LEU A 17 -8.10 -5.37 0.92
C LEU A 17 -7.01 -5.68 1.95
N ALA A 18 -7.33 -6.54 2.91
CA ALA A 18 -6.40 -7.06 3.90
C ALA A 18 -6.12 -8.55 3.63
N ALA A 19 -4.85 -8.93 3.61
CA ALA A 19 -4.40 -10.31 3.63
C ALA A 19 -3.77 -10.61 5.00
N ILE A 20 -4.36 -11.55 5.74
CA ILE A 20 -4.05 -11.79 7.15
C ILE A 20 -3.25 -13.09 7.30
N PHE A 21 -2.13 -13.02 8.02
CA PHE A 21 -1.20 -14.13 8.20
C PHE A 21 -0.81 -14.31 9.66
N SER A 22 -0.68 -15.57 10.11
CA SER A 22 0.02 -15.91 11.35
C SER A 22 1.31 -16.65 10.98
N GLY A 23 2.46 -16.04 11.27
CA GLY A 23 3.74 -16.46 10.69
C GLY A 23 3.69 -16.52 9.15
N ARG A 24 3.92 -17.71 8.57
CA ARG A 24 3.82 -17.97 7.12
C ARG A 24 2.48 -18.57 6.69
N ARG A 25 1.55 -18.77 7.62
CA ARG A 25 0.23 -19.35 7.34
C ARG A 25 -0.75 -18.25 6.98
N TRP A 26 -1.32 -18.33 5.78
CA TRP A 26 -2.47 -17.51 5.40
C TRP A 26 -3.70 -17.90 6.24
N LEU A 27 -4.41 -16.91 6.76
CA LEU A 27 -5.64 -17.11 7.52
C LEU A 27 -6.86 -16.82 6.67
N ARG A 28 -6.93 -15.61 6.11
CA ARG A 28 -8.02 -15.16 5.23
C ARG A 28 -7.64 -13.87 4.49
N SER A 29 -8.49 -13.51 3.54
CA SER A 29 -8.50 -12.19 2.89
C SER A 29 -9.84 -11.51 3.12
N GLU A 30 -9.86 -10.20 3.34
CA GLU A 30 -11.08 -9.47 3.70
C GLU A 30 -11.05 -8.05 3.12
N ILE A 31 -12.21 -7.53 2.68
CA ILE A 31 -12.34 -6.12 2.25
C ILE A 31 -13.06 -5.35 3.36
N PHE A 32 -12.42 -4.28 3.82
CA PHE A 32 -13.01 -3.33 4.75
C PHE A 32 -13.40 -2.05 3.99
N PRO A 33 -14.62 -1.51 4.16
CA PRO A 33 -15.05 -0.30 3.44
C PRO A 33 -14.14 0.92 3.69
N ASP A 34 -13.59 1.03 4.90
CA ASP A 34 -12.72 2.12 5.31
C ASP A 34 -11.60 1.66 6.28
N ILE A 35 -10.64 2.55 6.54
CA ILE A 35 -9.50 2.26 7.41
C ILE A 35 -9.91 2.06 8.87
N ALA A 36 -11.04 2.63 9.31
CA ALA A 36 -11.50 2.54 10.68
C ALA A 36 -12.04 1.13 10.97
N GLY A 37 -12.79 0.55 10.03
CA GLY A 37 -13.21 -0.86 10.06
C GLY A 37 -12.01 -1.81 10.05
N LEU A 38 -11.04 -1.56 9.17
CA LEU A 38 -9.80 -2.34 9.15
C LEU A 38 -9.07 -2.26 10.49
N TRP A 39 -8.91 -1.06 11.05
CA TRP A 39 -8.23 -0.85 12.33
C TRP A 39 -8.98 -1.49 13.50
N LYS A 40 -10.31 -1.43 13.51
CA LYS A 40 -11.13 -2.09 14.52
C LYS A 40 -10.93 -3.61 14.51
N ALA A 41 -10.88 -4.22 13.33
CA ALA A 41 -10.74 -5.66 13.17
C ALA A 41 -9.29 -6.14 13.39
N CYS A 42 -8.31 -5.39 12.88
CA CYS A 42 -6.92 -5.84 12.77
C CYS A 42 -5.96 -5.08 13.70
N GLY A 43 -6.40 -4.10 14.47
CA GLY A 43 -5.52 -3.22 15.27
C GLY A 43 -4.81 -3.88 16.47
N GLN A 44 -5.00 -5.19 16.67
CA GLN A 44 -4.22 -6.02 17.61
C GLN A 44 -3.09 -6.79 16.92
N ALA A 45 -2.98 -6.73 15.59
CA ALA A 45 -1.85 -7.27 14.84
C ALA A 45 -0.54 -6.70 15.39
N HIS A 46 0.51 -7.51 15.38
CA HIS A 46 1.84 -7.00 15.74
C HIS A 46 2.39 -6.07 14.65
N LEU A 47 1.96 -6.25 13.40
CA LEU A 47 2.38 -5.44 12.26
C LEU A 47 1.30 -5.36 11.18
N ILE A 48 1.06 -4.17 10.66
CA ILE A 48 0.23 -3.91 9.47
C ILE A 48 1.09 -3.18 8.44
N LEU A 49 1.30 -3.79 7.28
CA LEU A 49 2.01 -3.20 6.15
C LEU A 49 1.01 -2.72 5.10
N ILE A 50 0.95 -1.42 4.84
CA ILE A 50 -0.04 -0.81 3.95
C ILE A 50 0.63 -0.10 2.75
N ASP A 51 0.14 -0.36 1.54
CA ASP A 51 0.61 0.31 0.31
C ASP A 51 -0.05 1.70 0.16
N ILE A 52 0.29 2.59 1.08
CA ILE A 52 -0.12 4.00 1.05
C ILE A 52 0.98 4.86 1.68
N PRO A 53 1.23 6.07 1.15
CA PRO A 53 2.18 6.98 1.77
C PRO A 53 1.87 7.34 3.22
N ILE A 54 2.88 7.21 4.09
CA ILE A 54 2.89 7.65 5.48
C ILE A 54 4.04 8.67 5.69
N GLY A 55 3.75 9.74 6.43
CA GLY A 55 4.70 10.83 6.65
C GLY A 55 4.73 11.81 5.47
N LEU A 56 3.62 12.53 5.28
CA LEU A 56 3.44 13.43 4.14
C LEU A 56 4.44 14.61 4.17
N PRO A 57 5.01 14.98 3.02
CA PRO A 57 5.96 16.09 2.93
C PRO A 57 5.29 17.46 3.20
N GLY A 58 6.12 18.47 3.39
CA GLY A 58 5.75 19.87 3.59
C GLY A 58 6.97 20.77 3.36
N GLU A 59 6.88 22.05 3.70
CA GLU A 59 7.95 23.03 3.45
C GLU A 59 9.29 22.62 4.09
N ALA A 60 9.26 22.04 5.29
CA ALA A 60 10.46 21.57 6.00
C ALA A 60 11.05 20.28 5.43
N CYS A 61 10.31 19.54 4.60
CA CYS A 61 10.74 18.28 4.01
C CYS A 61 9.98 18.04 2.71
N THR A 62 10.58 18.43 1.59
CA THR A 62 9.96 18.37 0.25
C THR A 62 10.03 16.97 -0.37
N GLU A 63 10.95 16.11 0.09
CA GLU A 63 11.13 14.75 -0.39
C GLU A 63 11.42 13.77 0.76
N ARG A 64 10.69 12.66 0.80
CA ARG A 64 10.82 11.67 1.88
C ARG A 64 12.05 10.78 1.64
N ARG A 65 12.86 10.60 2.68
CA ARG A 65 14.06 9.73 2.62
C ARG A 65 13.73 8.29 2.21
N CYS A 66 12.59 7.74 2.64
CA CYS A 66 12.15 6.41 2.25
C CYS A 66 11.93 6.29 0.72
N ASP A 67 11.39 7.33 0.09
CA ASP A 67 11.15 7.35 -1.36
C ASP A 67 12.46 7.36 -2.16
N LEU A 68 13.43 8.15 -1.70
CA LEU A 68 14.76 8.21 -2.30
C LEU A 68 15.46 6.84 -2.26
N ILE A 69 15.39 6.17 -1.11
CA ILE A 69 15.96 4.83 -0.93
C ILE A 69 15.18 3.82 -1.80
N ALA A 70 13.85 3.86 -1.79
CA ALA A 70 13.02 2.97 -2.58
C ALA A 70 13.31 3.08 -4.08
N ARG A 71 13.46 4.31 -4.62
CA ARG A 71 13.85 4.54 -6.02
C ARG A 71 15.18 3.90 -6.39
N ARG A 72 16.16 3.97 -5.49
CA ARG A 72 17.47 3.32 -5.68
C ARG A 72 17.35 1.79 -5.66
N LEU A 73 16.54 1.25 -4.75
CA LEU A 73 16.37 -0.21 -4.59
C LEU A 73 15.65 -0.84 -5.79
N VAL A 74 14.59 -0.22 -6.31
CA VAL A 74 13.80 -0.82 -7.41
C VAL A 74 14.50 -0.78 -8.78
N GLY A 75 15.55 0.03 -8.90
CA GLY A 75 16.35 0.22 -10.12
C GLY A 75 15.81 1.35 -11.01
N SER A 76 16.69 1.94 -11.83
CA SER A 76 16.39 3.11 -12.66
C SER A 76 15.18 2.91 -13.59
N LYS A 77 15.05 1.71 -14.18
CA LYS A 77 13.92 1.34 -15.06
C LYS A 77 12.55 1.37 -14.37
N ARG A 78 12.52 1.30 -13.04
CA ARG A 78 11.28 1.29 -12.24
C ARG A 78 11.20 2.42 -11.22
N ALA A 79 12.15 3.33 -11.16
CA ALA A 79 12.14 4.43 -10.20
C ALA A 79 10.83 5.24 -10.26
N ALA A 80 10.22 5.38 -11.45
CA ALA A 80 8.93 6.04 -11.65
C ALA A 80 7.73 5.35 -10.97
N SER A 81 7.85 4.06 -10.59
CA SER A 81 6.83 3.38 -9.79
C SER A 81 6.73 3.91 -8.36
N ILE A 82 7.80 4.54 -7.85
CA ILE A 82 7.80 5.27 -6.59
C ILE A 82 7.43 6.73 -6.90
N PHE A 83 6.13 7.00 -6.96
CA PHE A 83 5.61 8.32 -7.29
C PHE A 83 5.92 9.33 -6.17
N ARG A 84 5.89 10.63 -6.51
CA ARG A 84 6.06 11.70 -5.52
C ARG A 84 4.79 11.84 -4.68
N VAL A 85 4.96 11.83 -3.38
CA VAL A 85 3.84 11.95 -2.44
C VAL A 85 3.38 13.40 -2.33
N PRO A 86 2.07 13.68 -2.42
CA PRO A 86 1.56 15.02 -2.21
C PRO A 86 1.83 15.51 -0.78
N SER A 87 2.15 16.79 -0.65
CA SER A 87 2.26 17.48 0.64
C SER A 87 0.98 17.36 1.46
N ARG A 88 1.09 17.48 2.78
CA ARG A 88 -0.08 17.44 3.66
C ARG A 88 -1.13 18.48 3.27
N GLY A 89 -0.73 19.70 2.92
CA GLY A 89 -1.64 20.75 2.45
C GLY A 89 -2.41 20.33 1.18
N ALA A 90 -1.70 19.81 0.17
CA ALA A 90 -2.31 19.33 -1.06
C ALA A 90 -3.24 18.13 -0.83
N VAL A 91 -2.88 17.23 0.10
CA VAL A 91 -3.75 16.13 0.51
C VAL A 91 -5.08 16.65 1.00
N TYR A 92 -5.19 17.79 1.70
CA TYR A 92 -6.46 18.29 2.24
C TYR A 92 -7.19 19.32 1.36
N ALA A 93 -6.66 19.63 0.18
CA ALA A 93 -7.30 20.55 -0.76
C ALA A 93 -8.68 20.06 -1.26
N SER A 94 -9.52 21.01 -1.67
CA SER A 94 -10.90 20.78 -2.11
C SER A 94 -10.99 20.27 -3.56
N SER A 95 -10.00 20.60 -4.39
CA SER A 95 -9.96 20.21 -5.81
C SER A 95 -8.54 19.83 -6.24
N TYR A 96 -8.43 19.10 -7.36
CA TYR A 96 -7.13 18.74 -7.93
C TYR A 96 -6.30 19.96 -8.35
N ILE A 97 -6.95 20.99 -8.91
CA ILE A 97 -6.27 22.23 -9.33
C ILE A 97 -5.70 22.97 -8.13
N GLU A 98 -6.49 23.11 -7.06
CA GLU A 98 -6.02 23.70 -5.81
C GLU A 98 -4.88 22.87 -5.19
N ALA A 99 -5.02 21.54 -5.19
CA ALA A 99 -4.00 20.65 -4.67
C ALA A 99 -2.67 20.78 -5.40
N LEU A 100 -2.69 20.92 -6.74
CA LEU A 100 -1.49 21.16 -7.53
C LEU A 100 -0.82 22.49 -7.19
N ARG A 101 -1.60 23.56 -7.01
CA ARG A 101 -1.08 24.87 -6.61
C ARG A 101 -0.38 24.77 -5.27
N ILE A 102 -1.07 24.27 -4.24
CA ILE A 102 -0.53 24.10 -2.88
C ILE A 102 0.72 23.19 -2.91
N ASN A 103 0.71 22.11 -3.69
CA ASN A 103 1.84 21.20 -3.72
C ASN A 103 3.08 21.80 -4.38
N ARG A 104 2.89 22.59 -5.44
CA ARG A 104 4.00 23.28 -6.10
C ARG A 104 4.62 24.34 -5.19
N GLU A 105 3.79 25.06 -4.44
CA GLU A 105 4.27 26.01 -3.43
C GLU A 105 5.08 25.30 -2.33
N ALA A 106 4.56 24.20 -1.79
CA ALA A 106 5.21 23.49 -0.68
C ALA A 106 6.41 22.63 -1.08
N THR A 107 6.46 22.11 -2.30
CA THR A 107 7.45 21.09 -2.71
C THR A 107 8.23 21.44 -3.95
N GLY A 108 7.80 22.41 -4.76
CA GLY A 108 8.34 22.74 -6.08
C GLY A 108 7.81 21.85 -7.22
N HIS A 109 7.00 20.83 -6.91
CA HIS A 109 6.63 19.78 -7.86
C HIS A 109 5.11 19.59 -7.95
N GLY A 110 4.63 19.16 -9.12
CA GLY A 110 3.28 18.63 -9.29
C GLY A 110 3.20 17.11 -9.09
N PHE A 111 2.00 16.57 -9.08
CA PHE A 111 1.73 15.12 -9.08
C PHE A 111 0.62 14.79 -10.08
N SER A 112 0.45 13.51 -10.42
CA SER A 112 -0.50 13.09 -11.46
C SER A 112 -1.93 12.95 -10.93
N VAL A 113 -2.92 12.91 -11.84
CA VAL A 113 -4.31 12.58 -11.47
C VAL A 113 -4.43 11.18 -10.86
N GLN A 114 -3.54 10.24 -11.21
CA GLN A 114 -3.50 8.91 -10.60
C GLN A 114 -3.13 9.01 -9.12
N THR A 115 -2.15 9.85 -8.77
CA THR A 115 -1.81 10.15 -7.38
C THR A 115 -2.96 10.89 -6.68
N TRP A 116 -3.68 11.78 -7.37
CA TRP A 116 -4.87 12.43 -6.81
C TRP A 116 -5.97 11.41 -6.43
N ASN A 117 -6.21 10.41 -7.28
CA ASN A 117 -7.25 9.42 -7.05
C ASN A 117 -7.03 8.57 -5.78
N ILE A 118 -5.80 8.46 -5.28
CA ILE A 118 -5.50 7.76 -4.01
C ILE A 118 -5.53 8.70 -2.79
N VAL A 119 -5.60 10.02 -2.96
CA VAL A 119 -5.64 11.00 -1.86
C VAL A 119 -6.73 10.71 -0.82
N PRO A 120 -7.95 10.28 -1.18
CA PRO A 120 -8.95 9.90 -0.18
C PRO A 120 -8.46 8.80 0.79
N LYS A 121 -7.68 7.83 0.29
CA LYS A 121 -7.07 6.77 1.10
C LYS A 121 -5.90 7.28 1.94
N ILE A 122 -5.08 8.18 1.38
CA ILE A 122 -4.02 8.87 2.12
C ILE A 122 -4.62 9.62 3.33
N ARG A 123 -5.71 10.40 3.12
CA ARG A 123 -6.42 11.12 4.20
C ARG A 123 -6.90 10.19 5.31
N GLN A 124 -7.47 9.04 4.94
CA GLN A 124 -7.95 8.06 5.92
C GLN A 124 -6.83 7.62 6.85
N VAL A 125 -5.69 7.21 6.29
CA VAL A 125 -4.54 6.72 7.06
C VAL A 125 -3.89 7.86 7.85
N ASP A 126 -3.67 9.03 7.24
CA ASP A 126 -3.10 10.21 7.90
C ASP A 126 -3.91 10.60 9.14
N ARG A 127 -5.25 10.65 9.04
CA ARG A 127 -6.15 10.95 10.18
C ARG A 127 -6.09 9.89 11.28
N LEU A 128 -6.06 8.61 10.92
CA LEU A 128 -5.96 7.52 11.89
C LEU A 128 -4.64 7.61 12.66
N LEU A 129 -3.52 7.78 11.95
CA LEU A 129 -2.19 7.87 12.53
C LEU A 129 -2.02 9.13 13.37
N ALA A 130 -2.64 10.26 13.01
CA ALA A 130 -2.61 11.46 13.84
C ALA A 130 -3.26 11.23 15.21
N ARG A 131 -4.36 10.46 15.27
CA ARG A 131 -5.19 10.29 16.47
C ARG A 131 -4.81 9.11 17.36
N SER A 132 -4.04 8.15 16.86
CA SER A 132 -3.75 6.90 17.59
C SER A 132 -2.27 6.60 17.67
N ARG A 133 -1.69 6.70 18.88
CA ARG A 133 -0.30 6.29 19.13
C ARG A 133 -0.09 4.80 18.85
N LYS A 134 -1.10 3.97 19.17
CA LYS A 134 -1.06 2.54 18.87
C LYS A 134 -1.00 2.29 17.36
N ALA A 135 -1.83 2.98 16.57
CA ALA A 135 -1.80 2.84 15.12
C ALA A 135 -0.44 3.24 14.54
N ARG A 136 0.21 4.30 15.06
CA ARG A 136 1.58 4.69 14.67
C ARG A 136 2.64 3.64 14.98
N ALA A 137 2.45 2.83 16.01
CA ALA A 137 3.37 1.75 16.35
C ALA A 137 3.14 0.49 15.50
N THR A 138 1.91 0.28 15.03
CA THR A 138 1.49 -0.96 14.36
C THR A 138 1.46 -0.85 12.83
N ILE A 139 1.11 0.31 12.26
CA ILE A 139 0.93 0.50 10.82
C ILE A 139 2.17 1.14 10.20
N TRP A 140 2.72 0.47 9.20
CA TRP A 140 3.92 0.88 8.48
C TRP A 140 3.65 0.89 6.98
N GLU A 141 4.25 1.84 6.28
CA GLU A 141 4.18 1.91 4.82
C GLU A 141 4.98 0.76 4.22
N THR A 142 4.45 0.18 3.16
CA THR A 142 5.16 -0.78 2.32
C THR A 142 5.01 -0.40 0.85
N HIS A 143 5.86 -0.95 -0.01
CA HIS A 143 5.73 -0.80 -1.45
C HIS A 143 5.98 -2.15 -2.14
N PRO A 144 5.00 -2.71 -2.88
CA PRO A 144 5.10 -4.06 -3.43
C PRO A 144 6.35 -4.30 -4.28
N GLU A 145 6.77 -3.35 -5.12
CA GLU A 145 7.97 -3.52 -5.96
C GLU A 145 9.26 -3.59 -5.13
N VAL A 146 9.32 -2.92 -3.98
CA VAL A 146 10.47 -3.01 -3.05
C VAL A 146 10.47 -4.38 -2.39
N CYS A 147 9.31 -4.86 -1.93
CA CYS A 147 9.17 -6.20 -1.36
C CYS A 147 9.56 -7.29 -2.36
N PHE A 148 9.07 -7.22 -3.59
CA PHE A 148 9.41 -8.17 -4.63
C PHE A 148 10.91 -8.16 -4.96
N ARG A 149 11.52 -6.97 -5.05
CA ARG A 149 12.97 -6.83 -5.24
C ARG A 149 13.76 -7.49 -4.12
N ALA A 150 13.34 -7.28 -2.88
CA ALA A 150 13.99 -7.83 -1.69
C ALA A 150 13.90 -9.36 -1.64
N ILE A 151 12.72 -9.94 -1.91
CA ILE A 151 12.53 -11.40 -1.93
C ILE A 151 13.25 -12.05 -3.11
N ALA A 152 13.24 -11.40 -4.28
CA ALA A 152 13.86 -11.95 -5.48
C ALA A 152 15.40 -11.96 -5.39
N GLY A 153 16.00 -10.95 -4.75
CA GLY A 153 17.44 -10.74 -4.72
C GLY A 153 18.01 -10.06 -5.98
N PHE A 154 17.24 -10.00 -7.08
CA PHE A 154 17.59 -9.33 -8.34
C PHE A 154 16.47 -8.39 -8.83
N GLU A 155 16.80 -7.49 -9.76
CA GLU A 155 15.80 -6.62 -10.39
C GLU A 155 14.79 -7.45 -11.19
N LEU A 156 13.51 -7.24 -10.94
CA LEU A 156 12.44 -7.84 -11.75
C LEU A 156 12.60 -7.43 -13.22
N LYS A 157 12.19 -8.28 -14.16
CA LYS A 157 12.37 -8.04 -15.60
C LYS A 157 11.11 -7.48 -16.24
N HIS A 158 9.93 -7.85 -15.76
CA HIS A 158 8.68 -7.59 -16.48
C HIS A 158 7.72 -6.66 -15.70
N PRO A 159 7.02 -5.74 -16.40
CA PRO A 159 6.02 -4.89 -15.78
C PRO A 159 4.87 -5.70 -15.16
N LYS A 160 4.37 -5.30 -13.99
CA LYS A 160 3.33 -6.04 -13.25
C LYS A 160 2.03 -6.30 -14.01
N ARG A 161 1.74 -5.48 -15.02
CA ARG A 161 0.50 -5.57 -15.82
C ARG A 161 0.59 -6.59 -16.95
N THR A 162 1.76 -7.14 -17.25
CA THR A 162 1.90 -8.17 -18.30
C THR A 162 1.74 -9.58 -17.70
N PRO A 163 1.31 -10.58 -18.48
CA PRO A 163 1.27 -11.97 -18.03
C PRO A 163 2.63 -12.46 -17.51
N GLN A 164 3.73 -12.07 -18.16
CA GLN A 164 5.09 -12.42 -17.73
C GLN A 164 5.41 -11.80 -16.36
N GLY A 165 5.02 -10.53 -16.13
CA GLY A 165 5.24 -9.86 -14.85
C GLY A 165 4.39 -10.41 -13.71
N GLN A 166 3.19 -10.90 -14.00
CA GLN A 166 2.36 -11.62 -13.03
C GLN A 166 2.98 -12.97 -12.67
N SER A 167 3.40 -13.75 -13.67
CA SER A 167 4.09 -15.05 -13.48
C SER A 167 5.40 -14.90 -12.70
N GLU A 168 6.19 -13.87 -13.01
CA GLU A 168 7.43 -13.54 -12.28
C GLU A 168 7.15 -13.30 -10.79
N ARG A 169 6.14 -12.48 -10.46
CA ARG A 169 5.76 -12.20 -9.06
C ARG A 169 5.22 -13.42 -8.34
N LEU A 170 4.40 -14.25 -9.00
CA LEU A 170 3.92 -15.51 -8.43
C LEU A 170 5.07 -16.49 -8.15
N ALA A 171 6.07 -16.57 -9.04
CA ALA A 171 7.25 -17.40 -8.82
C ALA A 171 8.09 -16.89 -7.63
N ILE A 172 8.24 -15.56 -7.49
CA ILE A 172 8.92 -14.95 -6.34
C ILE A 172 8.17 -15.24 -5.04
N LEU A 173 6.84 -15.08 -4.99
CA LEU A 173 6.04 -15.41 -3.81
C LEU A 173 6.13 -16.89 -3.44
N GLY A 174 6.19 -17.78 -4.43
CA GLY A 174 6.35 -19.22 -4.20
C GLY A 174 7.61 -19.61 -3.41
N ARG A 175 8.65 -18.76 -3.41
CA ARG A 175 9.87 -18.99 -2.61
C ARG A 175 9.65 -18.80 -1.11
N VAL A 176 8.66 -18.00 -0.72
CA VAL A 176 8.39 -17.64 0.68
C VAL A 176 7.03 -18.14 1.19
N LEU A 177 6.12 -18.47 0.26
CA LEU A 177 4.76 -18.90 0.53
C LEU A 177 4.38 -20.05 -0.40
N LYS A 178 4.40 -21.28 0.13
CA LYS A 178 4.19 -22.53 -0.64
C LYS A 178 2.89 -22.51 -1.46
N ASP A 179 1.80 -22.01 -0.89
CA ASP A 179 0.47 -22.02 -1.51
C ASP A 179 0.05 -20.69 -2.15
N ALA A 180 1.01 -19.82 -2.49
CA ALA A 180 0.73 -18.47 -3.00
C ALA A 180 -0.29 -18.45 -4.15
N LYS A 181 -0.15 -19.34 -5.13
CA LYS A 181 -1.07 -19.43 -6.27
C LYS A 181 -2.50 -19.77 -5.83
N ARG A 182 -2.65 -20.77 -4.96
CA ARG A 182 -3.96 -21.21 -4.45
C ARG A 182 -4.62 -20.12 -3.60
N ILE A 183 -3.85 -19.48 -2.73
CA ILE A 183 -4.33 -18.39 -1.87
C ILE A 183 -4.86 -17.22 -2.71
N ILE A 184 -4.12 -16.81 -3.74
CA ILE A 184 -4.52 -15.71 -4.62
C ILE A 184 -5.76 -16.09 -5.42
N ALA A 185 -5.82 -17.30 -5.98
CA ALA A 185 -6.98 -17.77 -6.73
C ALA A 185 -8.24 -17.84 -5.85
N GLY A 186 -8.13 -18.43 -4.65
CA GLY A 186 -9.23 -18.51 -3.68
C GLY A 186 -9.72 -17.12 -3.24
N SER A 187 -8.79 -16.24 -2.86
CA SER A 187 -9.13 -14.87 -2.47
C SER A 187 -9.84 -14.12 -3.61
N ARG A 188 -9.44 -14.31 -4.87
CA ARG A 188 -10.12 -13.67 -6.02
C ARG A 188 -11.53 -14.21 -6.22
N ALA A 189 -11.73 -15.52 -6.07
CA ALA A 189 -13.05 -16.14 -6.20
C ALA A 189 -14.01 -15.68 -5.10
N GLU A 190 -13.56 -15.71 -3.84
CA GLU A 190 -14.35 -15.27 -2.67
C GLU A 190 -14.74 -13.80 -2.77
N LEU A 191 -13.80 -12.93 -3.14
CA LEU A 191 -14.07 -11.51 -3.28
C LEU A 191 -14.94 -11.18 -4.50
N ALA A 192 -14.87 -11.98 -5.57
CA ALA A 192 -15.77 -11.87 -6.69
C ALA A 192 -17.19 -12.28 -6.31
N ALA A 193 -17.38 -13.43 -5.65
CA ALA A 193 -18.69 -13.90 -5.18
C ALA A 193 -19.39 -12.84 -4.30
N ARG A 194 -18.65 -12.27 -3.34
CA ARG A 194 -19.11 -11.16 -2.49
C ARG A 194 -19.52 -9.91 -3.27
N ALA A 195 -18.78 -9.57 -4.32
CA ALA A 195 -19.09 -8.42 -5.15
C ALA A 195 -20.35 -8.62 -6.00
N TYR A 196 -20.75 -9.87 -6.24
CA TYR A 196 -21.97 -10.24 -6.98
C TYR A 196 -23.12 -10.71 -6.08
N GLY A 197 -22.95 -10.71 -4.75
CA GLY A 197 -24.00 -11.12 -3.81
C GLY A 197 -24.35 -12.61 -3.90
N LEU A 198 -23.37 -13.46 -4.18
CA LEU A 198 -23.55 -14.92 -4.32
C LEU A 198 -23.24 -15.67 -3.00
N ASP A 199 -23.33 -14.98 -1.87
CA ASP A 199 -23.03 -15.45 -0.51
C ASP A 199 -24.32 -15.79 0.25
#